data_AF-A0A2H6K0L5-F1
#
_entry.id   AF-A0A2H6K0L5-F1
#
_cell.length_a   1.000
_cell.length_b   1.000
_cell.length_c   1.000
_cell.angle_alpha   90.00
_cell.angle_beta   90.00
_cell.angle_gamma   90.00
#
_symmetry.space_group_name_H-M   'P 1'
#
loop_
_entity.id
_entity.type
_entity.pdbx_description
1 polymer ?
#
loop_
_entity_poly.entity_id
_entity_poly.type
_entity_poly.pdbx_seq_one_letter_code
_entity_poly.pdbx_strand_id
1 'polypeptide(L)'
;MVSDENGQITVEAILILGFFMLIFIGVTVPMAFNARSAAIDTSVLADAKFATEQIAGAAGTVIVNGSRRTINVYVPGYKSGGINIGTRICTDGSYINTTVAINRSTSGMNQSRVIESYNISAKLFGTGWTLTNPAGGAYISENKGTRYTIVIEYKSINSATANSLALTNGCTGDFTGDL
;
A
#
# COMPACT_ATOMS: atom_id res chain seq x y z
N MET A 1 -67.59 -23.02 -4.11
CA MET A 1 -66.12 -22.97 -3.92
C MET A 1 -65.59 -22.02 -4.98
N VAL A 2 -65.75 -20.71 -4.77
CA VAL A 2 -65.22 -19.68 -5.65
C VAL A 2 -63.80 -19.46 -5.17
N SER A 3 -62.83 -19.87 -5.99
CA SER A 3 -61.42 -19.69 -5.67
C SER A 3 -61.09 -18.21 -5.77
N ASP A 4 -60.44 -17.69 -4.74
CA ASP A 4 -59.96 -16.31 -4.59
C ASP A 4 -58.80 -16.05 -5.58
N GLU A 5 -59.10 -16.04 -6.89
CA GLU A 5 -58.10 -15.94 -7.98
C GLU A 5 -57.25 -14.66 -7.86
N ASN A 6 -57.85 -13.56 -7.39
CA ASN A 6 -57.14 -12.29 -7.20
C ASN A 6 -56.24 -12.30 -5.95
N GLY A 7 -56.62 -13.01 -4.88
CA GLY A 7 -55.79 -13.20 -3.69
C GLY A 7 -54.61 -14.14 -3.93
N GLN A 8 -54.78 -15.15 -4.79
CA GLN A 8 -53.71 -16.09 -5.14
C GLN A 8 -52.61 -15.43 -5.99
N ILE A 9 -52.98 -14.59 -6.96
CA ILE A 9 -52.02 -13.85 -7.82
C ILE A 9 -51.19 -12.85 -6.99
N THR A 10 -51.82 -12.16 -6.02
CA THR A 10 -51.12 -11.19 -5.19
C THR A 10 -50.14 -11.84 -4.20
N VAL A 11 -50.49 -13.01 -3.65
CA VAL A 11 -49.58 -13.78 -2.79
C VAL A 11 -48.41 -14.36 -3.58
N GLU A 12 -48.64 -14.91 -4.77
CA GLU A 12 -47.59 -15.45 -5.65
C GLU A 12 -46.61 -14.35 -6.07
N ALA A 13 -47.11 -13.16 -6.42
CA ALA A 13 -46.27 -12.01 -6.78
C ALA A 13 -45.35 -11.56 -5.62
N ILE A 14 -45.86 -11.52 -4.38
CA ILE A 14 -45.06 -11.19 -3.19
C ILE A 14 -44.01 -12.26 -2.93
N LEU A 15 -44.34 -13.54 -3.11
CA LEU A 15 -43.44 -14.66 -2.86
C LEU A 15 -42.30 -14.71 -3.89
N ILE A 16 -42.61 -14.45 -5.17
CA ILE A 16 -41.60 -14.31 -6.23
C ILE A 16 -40.69 -13.10 -5.97
N LEU A 17 -41.25 -11.95 -5.63
CA LEU A 17 -40.47 -10.74 -5.29
C LEU A 17 -39.55 -10.98 -4.08
N GLY A 18 -40.07 -11.64 -3.04
CA GLY A 18 -39.30 -12.04 -1.86
C GLY A 18 -38.15 -12.99 -2.19
N PHE A 19 -38.38 -13.97 -3.08
CA PHE A 19 -37.36 -14.90 -3.53
C PHE A 19 -36.24 -14.19 -4.30
N PHE A 20 -36.58 -13.27 -5.21
CA PHE A 20 -35.57 -12.45 -5.88
C PHE A 20 -34.78 -11.60 -4.90
N MET A 21 -35.44 -10.96 -3.92
CA MET A 21 -34.76 -10.22 -2.85
C MET A 21 -33.76 -11.08 -2.06
N LEU A 22 -34.10 -12.33 -1.72
CA LEU A 22 -33.20 -13.26 -1.03
C LEU A 22 -31.97 -13.60 -1.86
N ILE A 23 -32.15 -13.85 -3.16
CA ILE A 23 -31.02 -14.08 -4.08
C ILE A 23 -30.13 -12.84 -4.15
N PHE A 24 -30.73 -11.66 -4.30
CA PHE A 24 -29.98 -10.40 -4.35
C PHE A 24 -29.13 -10.20 -3.10
N ILE A 25 -29.70 -10.36 -1.90
CA ILE A 25 -28.94 -10.23 -0.64
C ILE A 25 -27.82 -11.28 -0.57
N GLY A 26 -28.11 -12.52 -0.98
CA GLY A 26 -27.15 -13.62 -0.98
C GLY A 26 -25.92 -13.38 -1.85
N VAL A 27 -26.05 -12.66 -2.95
CA VAL A 27 -24.92 -12.35 -3.87
C VAL A 27 -24.30 -10.98 -3.56
N THR A 28 -25.10 -9.97 -3.24
CA THR A 28 -24.61 -8.59 -3.02
C THR A 28 -23.73 -8.49 -1.78
N VAL A 29 -24.07 -9.18 -0.68
CA VAL A 29 -23.29 -9.07 0.57
C VAL A 29 -21.87 -9.62 0.41
N PRO A 30 -21.65 -10.86 -0.11
CA PRO A 30 -20.29 -11.35 -0.36
C PRO A 30 -19.51 -10.49 -1.37
N MET A 31 -20.18 -9.99 -2.43
CA MET A 31 -19.53 -9.11 -3.40
C MET A 31 -19.09 -7.78 -2.78
N ALA A 32 -19.90 -7.19 -1.89
CA ALA A 32 -19.55 -5.94 -1.22
C ALA A 32 -18.27 -6.07 -0.38
N PHE A 33 -18.05 -7.21 0.28
CA PHE A 33 -16.82 -7.46 1.03
C PHE A 33 -15.59 -7.61 0.14
N ASN A 34 -15.70 -8.36 -0.97
CA ASN A 34 -14.60 -8.54 -1.93
C ASN A 34 -14.23 -7.23 -2.63
N ALA A 35 -15.24 -6.46 -3.07
CA ALA A 35 -15.05 -5.16 -3.70
C ALA A 35 -14.37 -4.17 -2.74
N ARG A 36 -14.75 -4.19 -1.46
CA ARG A 36 -14.09 -3.37 -0.44
C ARG A 36 -12.61 -3.71 -0.27
N SER A 37 -12.25 -5.00 -0.20
CA SER A 37 -10.84 -5.38 -0.05
C SER A 37 -10.01 -4.89 -1.24
N ALA A 38 -10.49 -5.15 -2.47
CA ALA A 38 -9.80 -4.70 -3.68
C ALA A 38 -9.68 -3.17 -3.77
N ALA A 39 -10.71 -2.44 -3.32
CA ALA A 39 -10.66 -0.98 -3.24
C ALA A 39 -9.57 -0.48 -2.26
N ILE A 40 -9.40 -1.16 -1.10
CA ILE A 40 -8.34 -0.81 -0.14
C ILE A 40 -6.96 -1.07 -0.75
N ASP A 41 -6.76 -2.25 -1.33
CA ASP A 41 -5.47 -2.63 -1.93
C ASP A 41 -5.05 -1.66 -3.05
N THR A 42 -6.00 -1.33 -3.93
CA THR A 42 -5.76 -0.37 -5.02
C THR A 42 -5.52 1.04 -4.52
N SER A 43 -6.23 1.49 -3.48
CA SER A 43 -6.00 2.82 -2.88
C SER A 43 -4.60 2.94 -2.28
N VAL A 44 -4.15 1.95 -1.51
CA VAL A 44 -2.81 1.93 -0.91
C VAL A 44 -1.73 1.88 -1.99
N LEU A 45 -1.93 1.08 -3.03
CA LEU A 45 -0.98 0.99 -4.14
C LEU A 45 -0.88 2.32 -4.93
N ALA A 46 -2.01 2.99 -5.18
CA ALA A 46 -2.03 4.28 -5.85
C ALA A 46 -1.33 5.36 -5.02
N ASP A 47 -1.62 5.41 -3.71
CA ASP A 47 -0.96 6.32 -2.78
C ASP A 47 0.55 6.04 -2.69
N ALA A 48 0.96 4.77 -2.74
CA ALA A 48 2.36 4.38 -2.67
C ALA A 48 3.12 4.81 -3.94
N LYS A 49 2.46 4.69 -5.09
CA LYS A 49 2.99 5.22 -6.35
C LYS A 49 3.13 6.73 -6.30
N PHE A 50 2.10 7.43 -5.83
CA PHE A 50 2.14 8.88 -5.68
C PHE A 50 3.22 9.34 -4.69
N ALA A 51 3.44 8.62 -3.59
CA ALA A 51 4.53 8.87 -2.65
C ALA A 51 5.89 8.71 -3.32
N THR A 52 6.06 7.64 -4.10
CA THR A 52 7.30 7.36 -4.86
C THR A 52 7.61 8.48 -5.86
N GLU A 53 6.61 8.91 -6.63
CA GLU A 53 6.76 9.98 -7.63
C GLU A 53 7.06 11.33 -6.98
N GLN A 54 6.46 11.65 -5.83
CA GLN A 54 6.80 12.87 -5.08
C GLN A 54 8.26 12.87 -4.60
N ILE A 55 8.75 11.74 -4.09
CA ILE A 55 10.14 11.61 -3.65
C ILE A 55 11.09 11.74 -4.84
N ALA A 56 10.81 11.03 -5.94
CA ALA A 56 11.63 11.09 -7.14
C ALA A 56 11.61 12.48 -7.79
N GLY A 57 10.44 13.14 -7.82
CA GLY A 57 10.30 14.51 -8.32
C GLY A 57 11.09 15.51 -7.47
N ALA A 58 11.06 15.37 -6.15
CA ALA A 58 11.86 16.18 -5.24
C ALA A 58 13.37 15.95 -5.43
N ALA A 59 13.79 14.68 -5.62
CA ALA A 59 15.17 14.35 -5.97
C ALA A 59 15.58 15.04 -7.28
N GLY A 60 14.72 15.05 -8.30
CA GLY A 60 14.99 15.71 -9.58
C GLY A 60 15.29 17.22 -9.49
N THR A 61 14.91 17.89 -8.39
CA THR A 61 15.25 19.31 -8.15
C THR A 61 16.66 19.53 -7.59
N VAL A 62 17.32 18.48 -7.11
CA VAL A 62 18.66 18.54 -6.54
C VAL A 62 19.68 18.19 -7.63
N ILE A 63 20.44 19.21 -8.05
CA ILE A 63 21.34 19.11 -9.22
C ILE A 63 22.84 19.15 -8.86
N VAL A 64 23.19 19.51 -7.62
CA VAL A 64 24.58 19.60 -7.17
C VAL A 64 24.89 18.54 -6.11
N ASN A 65 26.12 18.05 -6.12
CA ASN A 65 26.57 17.06 -5.13
C ASN A 65 26.50 17.64 -3.71
N GLY A 66 26.12 16.82 -2.74
CA GLY A 66 25.95 17.20 -1.32
C GLY A 66 24.74 18.08 -1.02
N SER A 67 23.95 18.43 -2.04
CA SER A 67 22.66 19.05 -1.79
C SER A 67 21.63 18.01 -1.38
N ARG A 68 20.74 18.45 -0.50
CA ARG A 68 19.66 17.64 0.03
C ARG A 68 18.33 18.37 -0.12
N ARG A 69 17.26 17.61 -0.28
CA ARG A 69 15.89 18.10 -0.23
C ARG A 69 15.17 17.41 0.92
N THR A 70 14.41 18.20 1.68
CA THR A 70 13.50 17.68 2.70
C THR A 70 12.08 17.83 2.21
N ILE A 71 11.29 16.76 2.28
CA ILE A 71 9.90 16.72 1.84
C ILE A 71 9.04 16.00 2.86
N ASN A 72 7.75 16.33 2.90
CA ASN A 72 6.78 15.66 3.76
C ASN A 72 5.81 14.84 2.91
N VAL A 73 6.00 13.52 2.91
CA VAL A 73 5.29 12.58 2.04
C VAL A 73 4.40 11.69 2.90
N TYR A 74 3.16 11.50 2.46
CA TYR A 74 2.28 10.49 3.03
C TYR A 74 2.72 9.11 2.54
N VAL A 75 3.10 8.23 3.45
CA VAL A 75 3.42 6.84 3.15
C VAL A 75 2.21 6.01 3.56
N PRO A 76 1.53 5.36 2.61
CA PRO A 76 0.29 4.66 2.92
C PRO A 76 0.57 3.34 3.62
N GLY A 77 -0.41 2.88 4.37
CA GLY A 77 -0.43 1.60 5.04
C GLY A 77 -1.83 1.37 5.58
N TYR A 78 -2.20 0.12 5.80
CA TYR A 78 -3.53 -0.20 6.30
C TYR A 78 -3.48 -1.40 7.24
N LYS A 79 -3.89 -1.22 8.49
CA LYS A 79 -3.96 -2.30 9.48
C LYS A 79 -5.33 -2.29 10.12
N SER A 80 -6.15 -3.29 9.80
CA SER A 80 -7.48 -3.46 10.40
C SER A 80 -7.90 -4.92 10.36
N GLY A 81 -8.27 -5.45 11.52
CA GLY A 81 -8.68 -6.85 11.66
C GLY A 81 -7.60 -7.80 11.16
N GLY A 82 -7.97 -8.73 10.28
CA GLY A 82 -7.05 -9.68 9.65
C GLY A 82 -6.24 -9.12 8.48
N ILE A 83 -6.40 -7.85 8.09
CA ILE A 83 -5.68 -7.27 6.95
C ILE A 83 -4.58 -6.33 7.47
N ASN A 84 -3.36 -6.50 6.94
CA ASN A 84 -2.19 -5.69 7.24
C ASN A 84 -1.42 -5.43 5.94
N ILE A 85 -1.47 -4.19 5.46
CA ILE A 85 -0.79 -3.72 4.26
C ILE A 85 0.32 -2.78 4.72
N GLY A 86 1.56 -3.18 4.45
CA GLY A 86 2.74 -2.38 4.72
C GLY A 86 3.38 -1.83 3.46
N THR A 87 3.88 -0.60 3.54
CA THR A 87 4.68 0.04 2.51
C THR A 87 6.08 0.26 3.04
N ARG A 88 7.07 -0.11 2.22
CA ARG A 88 8.48 0.15 2.45
C ARG A 88 9.00 1.03 1.33
N ILE A 89 9.70 2.10 1.67
CA ILE A 89 10.35 3.00 0.70
C ILE A 89 11.85 3.05 0.98
N CYS A 90 12.65 2.88 -0.05
CA CYS A 90 14.09 2.87 0.02
C CYS A 90 14.72 3.38 -1.28
N THR A 91 16.04 3.55 -1.27
CA THR A 91 16.83 3.86 -2.47
C THR A 91 17.99 2.88 -2.59
N ASP A 92 18.30 2.46 -3.82
CA ASP A 92 19.52 1.73 -4.17
C ASP A 92 20.64 2.66 -4.67
N GLY A 93 20.38 3.98 -4.61
CA GLY A 93 21.26 5.02 -5.11
C GLY A 93 20.97 5.47 -6.53
N SER A 94 20.16 4.75 -7.31
CA SER A 94 19.78 5.10 -8.69
C SER A 94 18.26 5.12 -8.89
N TYR A 95 17.52 4.43 -8.03
CA TYR A 95 16.08 4.33 -8.05
C TYR A 95 15.53 4.54 -6.63
N ILE A 96 14.36 5.16 -6.54
CA ILE A 96 13.49 4.99 -5.37
C ILE A 96 12.68 3.74 -5.63
N ASN A 97 12.80 2.77 -4.73
CA ASN A 97 12.02 1.56 -4.73
C ASN A 97 11.03 1.61 -3.58
N THR A 98 9.77 1.42 -3.92
CA THR A 98 8.67 1.33 -2.98
C THR A 98 8.03 -0.03 -3.14
N THR A 99 7.96 -0.79 -2.06
CA THR A 99 7.31 -2.08 -2.05
C THR A 99 6.07 -2.01 -1.16
N VAL A 100 4.95 -2.49 -1.67
CA VAL A 100 3.70 -2.63 -0.91
C VAL A 100 3.44 -4.11 -0.71
N ALA A 101 3.47 -4.57 0.53
CA ALA A 101 3.18 -5.96 0.89
C ALA A 101 1.80 -6.06 1.55
N ILE A 102 0.98 -6.96 1.05
CA ILE A 102 -0.37 -7.24 1.55
C ILE A 102 -0.34 -8.56 2.30
N ASN A 103 -0.69 -8.50 3.57
CA ASN A 103 -0.80 -9.65 4.45
C ASN A 103 -2.26 -9.79 4.90
N ARG A 104 -2.87 -10.95 4.62
CA ARG A 104 -4.21 -11.26 5.11
C ARG A 104 -4.11 -12.48 6.02
N SER A 105 -4.28 -12.26 7.33
CA SER A 105 -4.43 -13.32 8.31
C SER A 105 -5.75 -14.04 8.05
N THR A 106 -5.64 -15.33 7.72
CA THR A 106 -6.76 -16.25 7.69
C THR A 106 -7.01 -16.72 9.12
N SER A 107 -8.21 -16.46 9.66
CA SER A 107 -8.60 -16.94 10.98
C SER A 107 -8.42 -18.46 11.04
N GLY A 108 -7.46 -18.93 11.85
CA GLY A 108 -7.14 -20.35 12.00
C GLY A 108 -5.69 -20.75 11.69
N MET A 109 -4.89 -19.88 11.08
CA MET A 109 -3.45 -20.09 10.91
C MET A 109 -2.66 -19.02 11.69
N ASN A 110 -1.82 -19.45 12.65
CA ASN A 110 -0.91 -18.60 13.42
C ASN A 110 0.26 -18.05 12.57
N GLN A 111 0.03 -17.69 11.31
CA GLN A 111 1.07 -17.10 10.47
C GLN A 111 0.49 -15.99 9.59
N SER A 112 0.99 -14.78 9.85
CA SER A 112 0.86 -13.60 9.02
C SER A 112 1.63 -13.85 7.71
N ARG A 113 0.97 -14.37 6.67
CA ARG A 113 1.61 -14.68 5.38
C ARG A 113 1.44 -13.50 4.42
N VAL A 114 2.55 -12.96 3.90
CA VAL A 114 2.51 -12.02 2.76
C VAL A 114 1.91 -12.77 1.57
N ILE A 115 0.76 -12.31 1.10
CA ILE A 115 0.00 -12.96 0.02
C ILE A 115 0.38 -12.34 -1.32
N GLU A 116 0.54 -11.02 -1.33
CA GLU A 116 0.84 -10.23 -2.52
C GLU A 116 1.89 -9.18 -2.17
N SER A 117 2.80 -8.90 -3.10
CA SER A 117 3.79 -7.83 -2.99
C SER A 117 3.92 -7.12 -4.33
N TYR A 118 3.88 -5.79 -4.29
CA TYR A 118 3.98 -4.93 -5.47
C TYR A 118 5.19 -4.03 -5.34
N ASN A 119 6.04 -4.02 -6.37
CA ASN A 119 7.21 -3.16 -6.45
C ASN A 119 6.95 -2.01 -7.42
N ILE A 120 7.14 -0.79 -6.94
CA ILE A 120 7.08 0.45 -7.70
C ILE A 120 8.47 1.03 -7.67
N SER A 121 9.03 1.35 -8.83
CA SER A 121 10.35 1.99 -8.92
C SER A 121 10.28 3.28 -9.74
N ALA A 122 11.01 4.29 -9.28
CA ALA A 122 11.19 5.54 -10.01
C ALA A 122 12.68 5.85 -10.15
N LYS A 123 13.12 6.06 -11.40
CA LYS A 123 14.51 6.35 -11.71
C LYS A 123 14.90 7.75 -11.24
N LEU A 124 16.05 7.85 -10.60
CA LEU A 124 16.65 9.10 -10.17
C LEU A 124 17.70 9.60 -11.17
N PHE A 125 18.05 10.88 -11.07
CA PHE A 125 19.09 11.47 -11.90
C PHE A 125 20.48 11.04 -11.41
N GLY A 126 21.20 10.25 -12.21
CA GLY A 126 22.52 9.75 -11.84
C GLY A 126 22.49 8.71 -10.72
N THR A 127 23.62 8.53 -10.03
CA THR A 127 23.81 7.53 -8.98
C THR A 127 24.37 8.15 -7.70
N GLY A 128 24.18 7.47 -6.56
CA GLY A 128 24.65 7.92 -5.24
C GLY A 128 23.60 8.68 -4.45
N TRP A 129 22.32 8.44 -4.71
CA TRP A 129 21.22 8.98 -3.91
C TRP A 129 21.10 8.26 -2.57
N THR A 130 20.81 9.03 -1.54
CA THR A 130 20.54 8.50 -0.21
C THR A 130 19.21 9.03 0.29
N LEU A 131 18.45 8.18 0.96
CA LEU A 131 17.18 8.49 1.57
C LEU A 131 17.32 8.28 3.06
N THR A 132 16.93 9.27 3.85
CA THR A 132 16.94 9.19 5.31
C THR A 132 15.62 9.68 5.87
N ASN A 133 15.11 8.97 6.87
CA ASN A 133 14.01 9.46 7.71
C ASN A 133 14.56 10.26 8.90
N PRO A 134 13.74 10.98 9.67
CA PRO A 134 14.21 11.81 10.78
C PRO A 134 14.79 11.00 11.94
N ALA A 135 14.50 9.69 12.00
CA ALA A 135 15.06 8.75 12.95
C ALA A 135 16.43 8.18 12.50
N GLY A 136 16.96 8.62 11.35
CA GLY A 136 18.25 8.19 10.80
C GLY A 136 18.22 6.86 10.04
N GLY A 137 17.04 6.29 9.79
CA GLY A 137 16.88 5.06 9.01
C GLY A 137 17.08 5.29 7.51
N ALA A 138 17.71 4.33 6.83
CA ALA A 138 17.96 4.35 5.37
C ALA A 138 16.74 3.88 4.53
N TYR A 139 15.66 3.50 5.20
CA TYR A 139 14.39 3.12 4.60
C TYR A 139 13.24 3.60 5.50
N ILE A 140 12.04 3.63 4.94
CA ILE A 140 10.79 3.88 5.66
C ILE A 140 9.99 2.58 5.60
N SER A 141 9.38 2.18 6.70
CA SER A 141 8.46 1.04 6.78
C SER A 141 7.23 1.49 7.57
N GLU A 142 6.05 1.39 6.97
CA GLU A 142 4.79 1.91 7.52
C GLU A 142 3.65 0.94 7.20
N ASN A 143 2.70 0.74 8.11
CA ASN A 143 1.58 -0.19 7.95
C ASN A 143 0.21 0.34 8.42
N LYS A 144 0.14 1.60 8.84
CA LYS A 144 -1.06 2.29 9.30
C LYS A 144 -1.38 3.54 8.48
N GLY A 145 -0.42 4.01 7.68
CA GLY A 145 -0.55 5.23 6.88
C GLY A 145 -0.18 6.46 7.69
N THR A 146 1.04 6.98 7.50
CA THR A 146 1.54 8.15 8.24
C THR A 146 2.34 9.06 7.31
N ARG A 147 2.41 10.34 7.67
CA ARG A 147 3.28 11.30 6.99
C ARG A 147 4.71 11.23 7.54
N TYR A 148 5.67 11.12 6.65
CA TYR A 148 7.10 11.10 6.97
C TYR A 148 7.79 12.33 6.41
N THR A 149 8.66 12.94 7.21
CA THR A 149 9.62 13.94 6.73
C THR A 149 10.85 13.21 6.20
N ILE A 150 10.99 13.18 4.88
CA ILE A 150 12.03 12.44 4.19
C ILE A 150 13.10 13.42 3.75
N VAL A 151 14.36 13.07 3.99
CA VAL A 151 15.52 13.78 3.45
C VAL A 151 16.11 12.93 2.34
N ILE A 152 16.21 13.51 1.15
CA ILE A 152 16.85 12.90 -0.01
C ILE A 152 18.08 13.71 -0.39
N GLU A 153 19.23 13.06 -0.51
CA GLU A 153 20.51 13.72 -0.72
C GLU A 153 21.26 13.08 -1.91
N TYR A 154 21.80 13.94 -2.78
CA TYR A 154 22.56 13.52 -3.96
C TYR A 154 24.05 13.51 -3.65
N LYS A 155 24.70 12.33 -3.77
CA LYS A 155 26.14 12.16 -3.57
C LYS A 155 26.61 12.85 -2.28
N SER A 156 26.11 12.36 -1.16
CA SER A 156 26.38 12.91 0.17
C SER A 156 27.89 13.15 0.37
N ILE A 157 28.27 14.42 0.59
CA ILE A 157 29.67 14.84 0.77
C ILE A 157 30.15 14.58 2.21
N ASN A 158 29.22 14.50 3.16
CA ASN A 158 29.52 14.47 4.61
C ASN A 158 29.35 13.10 5.27
N SER A 159 29.11 12.04 4.50
CA SER A 159 28.80 10.75 5.11
C SER A 159 29.38 9.59 4.32
N ALA A 160 30.54 9.12 4.79
CA ALA A 160 31.09 7.81 4.45
C ALA A 160 30.12 6.66 4.83
N THR A 161 29.16 6.92 5.74
CA THR A 161 28.10 6.01 6.15
C THR A 161 26.83 6.09 5.29
N ALA A 162 26.46 7.23 4.70
CA ALA A 162 25.28 7.33 3.83
C ALA A 162 25.51 6.66 2.47
N ASN A 163 26.73 6.75 1.93
CA ASN A 163 27.12 6.05 0.70
C ASN A 163 27.21 4.52 0.90
N SER A 164 27.53 4.03 2.10
CA SER A 164 27.56 2.58 2.38
C SER A 164 26.17 2.02 2.73
N LEU A 165 25.31 2.78 3.43
CA LEU A 165 23.96 2.35 3.81
C LEU A 165 22.99 2.22 2.62
N ALA A 166 23.13 3.07 1.60
CA ALA A 166 22.36 2.94 0.35
C ALA A 166 22.69 1.64 -0.42
N LEU A 167 23.92 1.12 -0.26
CA LEU A 167 24.41 -0.09 -0.94
C LEU A 167 24.22 -1.37 -0.12
N THR A 168 24.10 -1.32 1.21
CA THR A 168 24.05 -2.53 2.04
C THR A 168 22.67 -2.91 2.57
N ASN A 169 21.72 -1.98 2.75
CA ASN A 169 20.48 -2.30 3.49
C ASN A 169 19.18 -1.67 2.95
N GLY A 170 19.19 -0.99 1.80
CA GLY A 170 18.02 -0.20 1.37
C GLY A 170 16.79 -1.04 1.04
N CYS A 171 16.92 -2.04 0.16
CA CYS A 171 15.76 -2.64 -0.52
C CYS A 171 15.76 -4.18 -0.58
N THR A 172 16.70 -4.85 0.09
CA THR A 172 16.95 -6.30 -0.07
C THR A 172 16.30 -7.19 1.00
N GLY A 173 15.53 -6.62 1.92
CA GLY A 173 14.76 -7.42 2.87
C GLY A 173 13.40 -7.80 2.30
N ASP A 174 13.08 -9.09 2.27
CA ASP A 174 11.69 -9.55 2.22
C ASP A 174 10.89 -8.84 3.34
N PHE A 175 9.58 -8.65 3.17
CA PHE A 175 8.69 -8.13 4.23
C PHE A 175 8.52 -9.10 5.42
N THR A 176 9.38 -10.11 5.51
CA THR A 176 9.44 -11.12 6.56
C THR A 176 10.11 -10.54 7.80
N GLY A 177 9.35 -9.84 8.62
CA GLY A 177 9.87 -9.42 9.92
C GLY A 177 8.89 -8.59 10.70
N ASP A 178 8.56 -7.40 10.20
CA ASP A 178 7.79 -6.43 10.96
C ASP A 178 6.76 -5.74 10.06
N LEU A 179 5.51 -6.20 10.16
CA LEU A 179 4.32 -5.40 9.87
C LEU A 179 3.62 -5.04 11.18
#